data_AF-A0A3L6TAN4-F1
#
_entry.id   AF-A0A3L6TAN4-F1
#
_cell.length_a   1.000
_cell.length_b   1.000
_cell.length_c   1.000
_cell.angle_alpha   90.00
_cell.angle_beta   90.00
_cell.angle_gamma   90.00
#
_symmetry.space_group_name_H-M   'P 1'
#
loop_
_entity.id
_entity.type
_entity.pdbx_description
1 polymer ?
#
loop_
_entity_poly.entity_id
_entity_poly.type
_entity_poly.pdbx_seq_one_letter_code
_entity_poly.pdbx_strand_id
1 'polypeptide(L)'
;MASLHIPKGVRRVLFRTLNTDRKLMWKKEFDTSYVGFMKDGAQWLVDNTDIKLVGVDYLSVGAFDECIPAHLVFLEKREVILVEALNLEHVTPGIYALHCLPLRLRGAEGSPARCILIK
;
A
#
# COMPACT_ATOMS: atom_id res chain seq x y z
N MET A 1 10.17 8.46 6.25
CA MET A 1 8.71 8.73 6.18
C MET A 1 8.30 10.11 6.71
N ALA A 2 9.01 10.70 7.68
CA ALA A 2 8.69 12.03 8.25
C ALA A 2 8.50 13.17 7.23
N SER A 3 9.28 13.19 6.15
CA SER A 3 9.22 14.22 5.10
C SER A 3 7.93 14.22 4.28
N LEU A 4 7.07 13.20 4.41
CA LEU A 4 5.80 13.15 3.68
C LEU A 4 4.72 14.08 4.27
N HIS A 5 4.94 14.62 5.47
CA HIS A 5 4.02 15.56 6.14
C HIS A 5 2.56 15.10 6.11
N ILE A 6 2.31 13.79 6.34
CA ILE A 6 0.97 13.21 6.32
C ILE A 6 0.12 13.90 7.41
N PRO A 7 -0.98 14.58 7.07
CA PRO A 7 -1.80 15.28 8.05
C PRO A 7 -2.39 14.31 9.09
N LYS A 8 -2.49 14.78 10.34
CA LYS A 8 -3.20 14.04 11.40
C LYS A 8 -4.65 13.77 10.98
N GLY A 9 -5.19 12.63 11.38
CA GLY A 9 -6.53 12.18 11.00
C GLY A 9 -6.63 11.52 9.62
N VAL A 10 -5.60 11.55 8.78
CA VAL A 10 -5.58 10.76 7.54
C VAL A 10 -5.46 9.29 7.87
N ARG A 11 -6.52 8.53 7.54
CA ARG A 11 -6.61 7.10 7.87
C ARG A 11 -6.26 6.15 6.73
N ARG A 12 -6.25 6.62 5.48
CA ARG A 12 -6.02 5.78 4.29
C ARG A 12 -5.10 6.51 3.35
N VAL A 13 -3.99 5.88 2.98
CA VAL A 13 -2.99 6.47 2.08
C VAL A 13 -2.63 5.45 1.01
N LEU A 14 -2.61 5.90 -0.23
CA LEU A 14 -2.16 5.13 -1.39
C LEU A 14 -0.86 5.75 -1.88
N PHE A 15 0.16 4.93 -2.07
CA PHE A 15 1.47 5.34 -2.54
C PHE A 15 1.58 4.98 -4.02
N ARG A 16 1.56 6.01 -4.88
CA ARG A 16 2.09 5.91 -6.23
C ARG A 16 3.60 6.08 -6.14
N THR A 17 4.34 5.15 -6.71
CA THR A 17 5.79 5.05 -6.62
C THR A 17 6.40 4.98 -8.01
N LEU A 18 7.71 4.80 -8.07
CA LEU A 18 8.42 4.51 -9.31
C LEU A 18 7.97 3.19 -9.97
N ASN A 19 7.22 2.31 -9.27
CA ASN A 19 6.67 1.10 -9.86
C ASN A 19 5.69 1.41 -10.99
N THR A 20 4.80 2.38 -10.76
CA THR A 20 3.88 2.90 -11.78
C THR A 20 4.66 3.54 -12.93
N ASP A 21 5.64 4.40 -12.64
CA ASP A 21 6.38 5.13 -13.66
C ASP A 21 7.24 4.19 -14.54
N ARG A 22 7.79 3.12 -13.94
CA ARG A 22 8.52 2.04 -14.62
C ARG A 22 7.60 1.02 -15.29
N LYS A 23 6.28 1.18 -15.18
CA LYS A 23 5.25 0.30 -15.75
C LYS A 23 5.42 -1.16 -15.32
N LEU A 24 5.84 -1.40 -14.08
CA LEU A 24 6.18 -2.76 -13.63
C LEU A 24 4.99 -3.72 -13.67
N MET A 25 3.77 -3.23 -13.37
CA MET A 25 2.54 -4.03 -13.46
C MET A 25 2.19 -4.49 -14.88
N TRP A 26 2.81 -3.89 -15.91
CA TRP A 26 2.59 -4.24 -17.32
C TRP A 26 3.69 -5.14 -17.90
N LYS A 27 4.71 -5.46 -17.10
CA LYS A 27 5.76 -6.41 -17.47
C LYS A 27 5.31 -7.82 -17.12
N LYS A 28 5.75 -8.82 -17.90
CA LYS A 28 5.44 -10.23 -17.62
C LYS A 28 6.33 -10.77 -16.51
N GLU A 29 7.57 -10.31 -16.47
CA GLU A 29 8.57 -10.71 -15.50
C GLU A 29 8.38 -9.97 -14.18
N PHE A 30 8.54 -10.71 -13.08
CA PHE A 30 8.62 -10.12 -11.76
C PHE A 30 9.94 -9.34 -11.61
N ASP A 31 9.85 -8.09 -11.17
CA ASP A 31 11.00 -7.22 -10.97
C ASP A 31 11.24 -7.07 -9.47
N THR A 32 12.32 -7.67 -8.95
CA THR A 32 12.66 -7.66 -7.51
C THR A 32 13.14 -6.31 -7.00
N SER A 33 13.45 -5.37 -7.91
CA SER A 33 13.90 -4.01 -7.57
C SER A 33 12.75 -3.01 -7.45
N TYR A 34 11.53 -3.50 -7.25
CA TYR A 34 10.35 -2.66 -7.04
C TYR A 34 10.47 -1.85 -5.74
N VAL A 35 9.80 -0.71 -5.71
CA VAL A 35 9.67 0.13 -4.52
C VAL A 35 8.66 -0.52 -3.57
N GLY A 36 9.09 -0.80 -2.36
CA GLY A 36 8.24 -1.23 -1.25
C GLY A 36 8.75 -0.65 0.06
N PHE A 37 8.01 -0.89 1.14
CA PHE A 37 8.41 -0.48 2.47
C PHE A 37 9.52 -1.40 3.01
N MET A 38 10.58 -0.77 3.49
CA MET A 38 11.47 -1.40 4.48
C MET A 38 10.78 -1.39 5.85
N LYS A 39 11.22 -2.24 6.75
CA LYS A 39 10.67 -2.40 8.10
C LYS A 39 10.61 -1.09 8.87
N ASP A 40 11.66 -0.28 8.80
CA ASP A 40 11.76 1.01 9.49
C ASP A 40 10.76 2.04 8.97
N GLY A 41 10.53 2.07 7.66
CA GLY A 41 9.52 2.89 7.02
C GLY A 41 8.10 2.51 7.44
N ALA A 42 7.81 1.20 7.46
CA ALA A 42 6.55 0.68 7.99
C ALA A 42 6.36 1.04 9.48
N GLN A 43 7.43 0.88 10.28
CA GLN A 43 7.41 1.15 11.71
C GLN A 43 7.12 2.62 11.99
N TRP A 44 7.79 3.51 11.25
CA TRP A 44 7.56 4.94 11.37
C TRP A 44 6.10 5.31 11.09
N LEU A 45 5.49 4.76 10.03
CA LEU A 45 4.09 5.03 9.72
C LEU A 45 3.15 4.58 10.85
N VAL A 46 3.35 3.38 11.37
CA VAL A 46 2.53 2.81 12.45
C VAL A 46 2.61 3.65 13.72
N ASP A 47 3.81 4.12 14.07
CA ASP A 47 4.05 4.84 15.33
C ASP A 47 3.63 6.31 15.27
N ASN A 48 3.73 6.95 14.11
CA ASN A 48 3.65 8.40 13.99
C ASN A 48 2.41 8.92 13.25
N THR A 49 1.52 8.04 12.80
CA THR A 49 0.34 8.42 12.00
C THR A 49 -0.94 7.73 12.45
N ASP A 50 -2.07 8.21 11.95
CA ASP A 50 -3.40 7.62 12.17
C ASP A 50 -3.81 6.64 11.05
N ILE A 51 -2.85 6.22 10.23
CA ILE A 51 -3.09 5.35 9.07
C ILE A 51 -3.60 3.98 9.53
N LYS A 52 -4.61 3.50 8.81
CA LYS A 52 -5.30 2.22 8.98
C LYS A 52 -5.44 1.45 7.67
N LEU A 53 -5.07 2.06 6.55
CA LEU A 53 -4.95 1.40 5.25
C LEU A 53 -3.75 1.98 4.49
N VAL A 54 -2.89 1.09 4.01
CA VAL A 54 -1.78 1.40 3.12
C VAL A 54 -2.02 0.68 1.80
N GLY A 55 -2.09 1.45 0.72
CA GLY A 55 -2.14 0.91 -0.63
C GLY A 55 -0.85 1.16 -1.39
N VAL A 56 -0.40 0.18 -2.17
CA VAL A 56 0.79 0.27 -3.04
C VAL A 56 0.48 -0.17 -4.45
N ASP A 57 1.29 0.32 -5.38
CA ASP A 57 1.13 0.15 -6.83
C ASP A 57 1.99 -0.99 -7.42
N TYR A 58 2.30 -1.99 -6.61
CA TYR A 58 2.94 -3.23 -7.06
C TYR A 58 2.52 -4.44 -6.23
N LEU A 59 3.04 -5.61 -6.57
CA LEU A 59 2.62 -6.91 -6.06
C LEU A 59 2.89 -7.15 -4.56
N SER A 60 3.59 -6.25 -3.88
CA SER A 60 3.86 -6.34 -2.44
C SER A 60 4.04 -4.97 -1.82
N VAL A 61 3.55 -4.78 -0.59
CA VAL A 61 3.76 -3.57 0.23
C VAL A 61 5.18 -3.49 0.76
N GLY A 62 5.82 -4.63 1.04
CA GLY A 62 7.19 -4.67 1.55
C GLY A 62 8.19 -4.75 0.40
N ALA A 63 9.34 -4.09 0.53
CA ALA A 63 10.44 -4.26 -0.43
C ALA A 63 10.89 -5.72 -0.48
N PHE A 64 11.45 -6.18 -1.59
CA PHE A 64 11.75 -7.61 -1.80
C PHE A 64 12.56 -8.23 -0.65
N ASP A 65 13.62 -7.55 -0.22
CA ASP A 65 14.53 -8.02 0.84
C ASP A 65 13.91 -8.00 2.25
N GLU A 66 12.90 -7.14 2.47
CA GLU A 66 12.23 -6.97 3.76
C GLU A 66 10.71 -7.15 3.69
N CYS A 67 10.27 -8.00 2.76
CA CYS A 67 8.87 -8.20 2.47
C CYS A 67 8.12 -8.64 3.74
N ILE A 68 8.58 -9.72 4.40
CA ILE A 68 7.97 -10.25 5.61
C ILE A 68 8.05 -9.25 6.79
N PRO A 69 9.22 -8.69 7.15
CA PRO A 69 9.31 -7.72 8.25
C PRO A 69 8.37 -6.52 8.10
N ALA A 70 8.23 -5.97 6.89
CA ALA A 70 7.33 -4.84 6.65
C ALA A 70 5.86 -5.24 6.84
N HIS A 71 5.44 -6.40 6.32
CA HIS A 71 4.09 -6.94 6.52
C HIS A 71 3.75 -7.11 8.00
N LEU A 72 4.65 -7.76 8.76
CA LEU A 72 4.43 -8.00 10.19
C LEU A 72 4.24 -6.69 10.96
N VAL A 73 5.06 -5.67 10.69
CA VAL A 73 4.91 -4.35 11.34
C VAL A 73 3.54 -3.74 11.07
N PHE A 74 3.04 -3.79 9.83
CA PHE A 74 1.73 -3.25 9.49
C PHE A 74 0.58 -4.06 10.11
N LEU A 75 0.66 -5.38 10.06
CA LEU A 75 -0.43 -6.28 10.42
C LEU A 75 -0.52 -6.51 11.94
N GLU A 76 0.61 -6.73 12.63
CA GLU A 76 0.61 -7.11 14.05
C GLU A 76 0.30 -5.93 14.99
N LYS A 77 0.87 -4.74 14.73
CA LYS A 77 0.83 -3.63 15.70
C LYS A 77 -0.47 -2.83 15.70
N ARG A 78 -1.04 -2.58 14.52
CA ARG A 78 -2.18 -1.66 14.36
C ARG A 78 -3.28 -2.17 13.44
N GLU A 79 -3.15 -3.42 12.97
CA GLU A 79 -4.04 -4.05 11.99
C GLU A 79 -4.25 -3.12 10.77
N VAL A 80 -3.15 -2.60 10.22
CA VAL A 80 -3.19 -1.76 9.03
C VAL A 80 -3.58 -2.64 7.84
N ILE A 81 -4.67 -2.27 7.16
CA ILE A 81 -5.14 -2.99 5.97
C ILE A 81 -4.17 -2.71 4.82
N LEU A 82 -3.67 -3.77 4.20
CA LEU A 82 -2.79 -3.70 3.05
C LEU A 82 -3.60 -3.87 1.76
N VAL A 83 -3.35 -3.01 0.78
CA VAL A 83 -3.96 -3.10 -0.56
C VAL A 83 -2.85 -3.06 -1.61
N GLU A 84 -2.61 -4.19 -2.25
CA GLU A 84 -1.51 -4.36 -3.18
C GLU A 84 -2.02 -4.40 -4.63
N ALA A 85 -1.08 -4.27 -5.58
CA ALA A 85 -1.34 -4.28 -7.01
C ALA A 85 -2.33 -3.21 -7.50
N LEU A 86 -2.31 -2.02 -6.88
CA LEU A 86 -3.13 -0.90 -7.33
C LEU A 86 -2.63 -0.35 -8.67
N ASN A 87 -3.56 -0.06 -9.58
CA ASN A 87 -3.25 0.73 -10.77
C ASN A 87 -3.48 2.22 -10.46
N LEU A 88 -2.38 2.99 -10.39
CA LEU A 88 -2.40 4.43 -10.11
C LEU A 88 -1.88 5.28 -11.29
N GLU A 89 -1.71 4.71 -12.49
CA GLU A 89 -1.04 5.34 -13.65
C GLU A 89 -1.63 6.71 -14.03
N HIS A 90 -2.95 6.81 -14.05
CA HIS A 90 -3.69 8.01 -14.45
C HIS A 90 -4.31 8.77 -13.26
N VAL A 91 -3.91 8.42 -12.04
CA VAL A 91 -4.43 9.09 -10.83
C VAL A 91 -3.57 10.31 -10.52
N THR A 92 -4.19 11.48 -10.49
CA THR A 92 -3.54 12.72 -10.04
C THR A 92 -3.47 12.71 -8.51
N PRO A 93 -2.33 13.06 -7.87
CA PRO A 93 -2.23 13.14 -6.42
C PRO A 93 -3.29 14.06 -5.81
N GLY A 94 -3.91 13.63 -4.71
CA GLY A 94 -4.96 14.39 -4.05
C GLY A 94 -5.80 13.55 -3.09
N ILE A 95 -6.89 14.14 -2.59
CA ILE A 95 -7.85 13.47 -1.72
C ILE A 95 -8.99 12.90 -2.56
N TYR A 96 -9.34 11.64 -2.26
CA TYR A 96 -10.40 10.89 -2.93
C TYR A 96 -11.22 10.09 -1.91
N ALA A 97 -12.46 9.79 -2.26
CA ALA A 97 -13.23 8.74 -1.63
C ALA A 97 -12.78 7.37 -2.16
N LEU A 98 -12.06 6.61 -1.33
CA LEU A 98 -11.63 5.25 -1.63
C LEU A 98 -12.73 4.24 -1.31
N HIS A 99 -13.14 3.49 -2.33
CA HIS A 99 -13.97 2.30 -2.21
C HIS A 99 -13.09 1.10 -2.54
N CYS A 100 -12.85 0.19 -1.61
CA CYS A 100 -12.00 -0.99 -1.82
C CYS A 100 -12.74 -2.18 -1.22
N LEU A 101 -13.42 -2.92 -2.09
CA LEU A 101 -14.46 -3.87 -1.72
C LEU A 101 -13.93 -5.31 -1.93
N PRO A 102 -13.46 -5.98 -0.88
CA PRO A 102 -13.01 -7.37 -0.97
C PRO A 102 -14.21 -8.32 -1.08
N LEU A 103 -14.00 -9.46 -1.75
CA LEU A 103 -14.95 -10.57 -1.67
C LEU A 103 -15.00 -11.10 -0.23
N ARG A 104 -16.20 -11.52 0.22
CA ARG A 104 -16.40 -12.13 1.54
C ARG A 104 -16.00 -13.61 1.51
N LEU A 105 -14.72 -13.89 1.74
CA LEU A 105 -14.15 -15.24 1.73
C LEU A 105 -13.92 -15.72 3.16
N ARG A 106 -14.52 -16.86 3.54
CA ARG A 106 -14.38 -17.41 4.90
C ARG A 106 -13.03 -18.12 5.06
N GLY A 107 -12.27 -17.76 6.09
CA GLY A 107 -10.98 -18.38 6.42
C GLY A 107 -9.82 -17.95 5.53
N ALA A 108 -10.01 -16.95 4.67
CA ALA A 108 -8.95 -16.41 3.83
C ALA A 108 -8.21 -15.27 4.55
N GLU A 109 -6.91 -15.17 4.29
CA GLU A 109 -6.01 -14.12 4.84
C GLU A 109 -6.01 -12.86 3.97
N GLY A 110 -6.61 -12.92 2.79
CA GLY A 110 -6.75 -11.84 1.83
C GLY A 110 -7.84 -12.12 0.82
N SER A 111 -8.15 -11.13 -0.01
CA SER A 111 -9.23 -11.24 -1.00
C SER A 111 -8.96 -10.29 -2.16
N PRO A 112 -9.16 -10.71 -3.42
CA PRO A 112 -9.16 -9.76 -4.53
C PRO A 112 -10.24 -8.70 -4.28
N ALA A 113 -9.90 -7.46 -4.58
CA ALA A 113 -10.78 -6.33 -4.34
C ALA A 113 -10.89 -5.47 -5.59
N ARG A 114 -12.10 -4.94 -5.82
CA ARG A 114 -12.27 -3.82 -6.75
C ARG A 114 -12.03 -2.54 -5.96
N CYS A 115 -10.94 -1.84 -6.26
CA CYS A 115 -10.60 -0.57 -5.62
C CYS A 115 -10.82 0.58 -6.62
N ILE A 116 -11.63 1.56 -6.20
CA ILE A 116 -12.13 2.67 -7.01
C ILE A 116 -11.91 3.95 -6.23
N LEU A 117 -11.41 4.98 -6.93
CA LEU A 117 -11.28 6.33 -6.42
C LEU A 117 -12.36 7.20 -7.04
N ILE A 118 -13.10 7.92 -6.20
CA ILE A 118 -14.09 8.91 -6.60
C ILE A 118 -13.62 10.25 -6.07
N LYS A 119 -13.65 11.28 -6.91
CA LYS A 119 -13.29 12.65 -6.52
C LYS A 119 -14.52 13.41 -6.05
#